data_AF-A0A1E4L7K4-F1
#
_entry.id   AF-A0A1E4L7K4-F1
#
_cell.length_a   1.000
_cell.length_b   1.000
_cell.length_c   1.000
_cell.angle_alpha   90.00
_cell.angle_beta   90.00
_cell.angle_gamma   90.00
#
_symmetry.space_group_name_H-M   'P 1'
#
loop_
_entity.id
_entity.type
_entity.pdbx_description
1 polymer ?
#
loop_
_entity_poly.entity_id
_entity_poly.type
_entity_poly.pdbx_seq_one_letter_code
_entity_poly.pdbx_strand_id
1 'polypeptide(L)'
;AAAALPLAVVKDRHLIAGPVLFETPVHIVYRASDKAPRGMADLPGKRLALIIGSGHTPMLMRLQRKHPELAWSALDNVWPEELLAQLRAGKYDAVVINGMDFDPMRNFYPELAVAFDIGDTQKIVWALPTHSSQVLRNALARFIEQSRKDGTIKRIYERYFGHVKRLDSTDILGILQRRRQRLPELRQHFHEAQTLIDWRLLAAIGYQESQWNAFATSPTGVRGLMMLTGETADRMGITDRLNARQSILGGARYLLMLKTALPDRIAEPDRTWLALAAYNQGQGHMEDARRIAQARGGNPDNWADVKEALPHLSRGTYAKAMKYGYARGTEALHFAENIRNYYDILLRLEPEYNPLINLGDSEEGLAVGPG
;
A
#
# COMPACT_ATOMS: atom_id res chain seq x y z
N ALA A 1 -22.70 0.59 16.94
CA ALA A 1 -21.60 0.76 15.97
C ALA A 1 -21.88 -0.12 14.75
N ALA A 2 -21.61 0.36 13.54
CA ALA A 2 -21.63 -0.48 12.33
C ALA A 2 -20.23 -1.05 12.10
N ALA A 3 -20.14 -2.37 11.88
CA ALA A 3 -18.91 -3.05 11.51
C ALA A 3 -18.93 -3.40 10.01
N ALA A 4 -17.80 -3.22 9.32
CA ALA A 4 -17.63 -3.75 7.98
C ALA A 4 -17.41 -5.26 8.08
N LEU A 5 -18.34 -6.04 7.52
CA LEU A 5 -18.32 -7.49 7.60
C LEU A 5 -18.65 -8.09 6.22
N PRO A 6 -18.18 -9.31 5.93
CA PRO A 6 -18.69 -10.07 4.80
C PRO A 6 -20.19 -10.28 4.92
N LEU A 7 -20.90 -10.15 3.80
CA LEU A 7 -22.36 -10.29 3.74
C LEU A 7 -22.86 -11.63 4.31
N ALA A 8 -22.09 -12.71 4.12
CA ALA A 8 -22.41 -14.02 4.68
C ALA A 8 -22.43 -13.97 6.23
N VAL A 9 -21.45 -13.31 6.85
CA VAL A 9 -21.37 -13.15 8.31
C VAL A 9 -22.55 -12.35 8.84
N VAL A 10 -22.95 -11.29 8.13
CA VAL A 10 -24.10 -10.48 8.52
C VAL A 10 -25.39 -11.30 8.51
N LYS A 11 -25.58 -12.16 7.50
CA LYS A 11 -26.72 -13.07 7.41
C LYS A 11 -26.71 -14.13 8.50
N ASP A 12 -25.57 -14.76 8.75
CA ASP A 12 -25.41 -15.79 9.79
C ASP A 12 -25.70 -15.24 11.19
N ARG A 13 -25.33 -13.98 11.44
CA ARG A 13 -25.61 -13.26 12.69
C ARG A 13 -27.03 -12.68 12.77
N HIS A 14 -27.88 -12.95 11.78
CA HIS A 14 -29.25 -12.41 11.70
C HIS A 14 -29.30 -10.88 11.79
N LEU A 15 -28.26 -10.19 11.31
CA LEU A 15 -28.16 -8.74 11.27
C LEU A 15 -28.71 -8.20 9.93
N ILE A 16 -29.01 -6.91 9.90
CA ILE A 16 -29.41 -6.25 8.66
C ILE A 16 -28.15 -5.87 7.89
N ALA A 17 -28.06 -6.31 6.63
CA ALA A 17 -27.00 -5.89 5.71
C ALA A 17 -27.31 -4.53 5.09
N GLY A 18 -26.36 -3.61 5.17
CA GLY A 18 -26.35 -2.40 4.36
C GLY A 18 -26.01 -2.68 2.89
N PRO A 19 -25.96 -1.62 2.06
CA PRO A 19 -25.46 -1.74 0.69
C PRO A 19 -24.03 -2.28 0.67
N VAL A 20 -23.68 -2.98 -0.41
CA VAL A 20 -22.30 -3.40 -0.66
C VAL A 20 -21.39 -2.17 -0.67
N LEU A 21 -20.20 -2.28 -0.08
CA LEU A 21 -19.13 -1.29 -0.13
C LEU A 21 -18.13 -1.65 -1.23
N PHE A 22 -17.57 -2.86 -1.15
CA PHE A 22 -16.65 -3.41 -2.14
C PHE A 22 -16.71 -4.93 -2.08
N GLU A 23 -15.99 -5.57 -2.99
CA GLU A 23 -15.85 -7.02 -3.03
C GLU A 23 -14.40 -7.39 -2.78
N THR A 24 -14.18 -8.50 -2.09
CA THR A 24 -12.85 -9.02 -1.77
C THR A 24 -12.73 -10.48 -2.20
N PRO A 25 -11.64 -10.90 -2.84
CA PRO A 25 -11.42 -12.32 -3.12
C PRO A 25 -11.23 -13.10 -1.81
N VAL A 26 -11.41 -14.43 -1.87
CA VAL A 26 -11.04 -15.32 -0.78
C VAL A 26 -9.87 -16.17 -1.23
N HIS A 27 -8.75 -16.07 -0.53
CA HIS A 27 -7.50 -16.71 -0.89
C HIS A 27 -7.34 -18.05 -0.20
N ILE A 28 -6.76 -19.01 -0.92
CA ILE A 28 -5.91 -20.04 -0.32
C ILE A 28 -4.51 -19.47 -0.22
N VAL A 29 -4.00 -19.33 1.00
CA VAL A 29 -2.63 -18.89 1.27
C VAL A 29 -1.82 -20.08 1.80
N TYR A 30 -0.59 -20.22 1.32
CA TYR A 30 0.33 -21.30 1.69
C TYR A 30 1.76 -20.75 1.92
N ARG A 31 2.67 -21.56 2.45
CA ARG A 31 4.09 -21.21 2.52
C ARG A 31 4.76 -21.42 1.16
N ALA A 32 5.39 -20.38 0.62
CA ALA A 32 6.03 -20.40 -0.70
C ALA A 32 7.17 -21.44 -0.84
N SER A 33 7.73 -21.91 0.28
CA SER A 33 8.71 -23.02 0.31
C SER A 33 8.11 -24.39 0.00
N ASP A 34 6.79 -24.53 0.12
CA ASP A 34 6.09 -25.80 -0.02
C ASP A 34 5.53 -25.97 -1.44
N LYS A 35 5.08 -27.17 -1.79
CA LYS A 35 4.40 -27.41 -3.06
C LYS A 35 3.03 -26.71 -3.07
N ALA A 36 2.89 -25.71 -3.94
CA ALA A 36 1.66 -24.94 -4.12
C ALA A 36 0.47 -25.85 -4.50
N PRO A 37 -0.66 -25.79 -3.77
CA PRO A 37 -1.90 -26.38 -4.24
C PRO A 37 -2.41 -25.60 -5.46
N ARG A 38 -2.80 -26.28 -6.54
CA ARG A 38 -3.24 -25.64 -7.78
C ARG A 38 -4.76 -25.48 -7.86
N GLY A 39 -5.48 -26.12 -6.96
CA GLY A 39 -6.93 -26.02 -6.87
C GLY A 39 -7.50 -26.82 -5.69
N MET A 40 -8.82 -26.86 -5.59
CA MET A 40 -9.52 -27.53 -4.48
C MET A 40 -9.20 -29.02 -4.38
N ALA A 41 -8.90 -29.70 -5.49
CA ALA A 41 -8.55 -31.12 -5.51
C ALA A 41 -7.19 -31.43 -4.88
N ASP A 42 -6.33 -30.43 -4.67
CA ASP A 42 -5.02 -30.60 -4.03
C ASP A 42 -5.05 -30.34 -2.52
N LEU A 43 -6.21 -29.97 -1.97
CA LEU A 43 -6.39 -29.66 -0.55
C LEU A 43 -6.71 -30.88 0.35
N PRO A 44 -7.35 -31.96 -0.12
CA PRO A 44 -7.48 -33.18 0.68
C PRO A 44 -6.13 -33.66 1.23
N GLY A 45 -6.12 -34.06 2.50
CA GLY A 45 -4.91 -34.48 3.22
C GLY A 45 -4.00 -33.34 3.72
N LYS A 46 -4.24 -32.08 3.33
CA LYS A 46 -3.54 -30.92 3.89
C LYS A 46 -4.21 -30.44 5.18
N ARG A 47 -3.42 -29.91 6.12
CA ARG A 47 -3.91 -29.21 7.30
C ARG A 47 -4.39 -27.81 6.89
N LEU A 48 -5.62 -27.74 6.39
CA LEU A 48 -6.28 -26.47 6.03
C LEU A 48 -6.87 -25.81 7.28
N ALA A 49 -6.75 -24.49 7.44
CA ALA A 49 -7.40 -23.75 8.53
C ALA A 49 -8.15 -22.50 8.05
N LEU A 50 -9.15 -22.07 8.82
CA LEU A 50 -9.89 -20.83 8.61
C LEU A 50 -10.38 -20.25 9.95
N ILE A 51 -10.67 -18.96 9.97
CA ILE A 51 -11.30 -18.29 11.12
C ILE A 51 -12.82 -18.46 11.05
N ILE A 52 -13.44 -18.90 12.15
CA ILE A 52 -14.89 -19.01 12.28
C ILE A 52 -15.49 -17.61 12.29
N GLY A 53 -16.65 -17.46 11.65
CA GLY A 53 -17.35 -16.17 11.62
C GLY A 53 -16.74 -15.14 10.67
N SER A 54 -15.78 -15.53 9.81
CA SER A 54 -15.28 -14.70 8.70
C SER A 54 -16.05 -14.91 7.38
N GLY A 55 -17.10 -15.75 7.39
CA GLY A 55 -17.95 -16.00 6.22
C GLY A 55 -17.41 -17.06 5.27
N HIS A 56 -16.30 -17.73 5.59
CA HIS A 56 -15.72 -18.79 4.75
C HIS A 56 -16.43 -20.15 4.92
N THR A 57 -16.97 -20.45 6.11
CA THR A 57 -17.56 -21.76 6.41
C THR A 57 -18.67 -22.16 5.42
N PRO A 58 -19.69 -21.32 5.12
CA PRO A 58 -20.73 -21.70 4.18
C PRO A 58 -20.19 -21.95 2.76
N MET A 59 -19.11 -21.26 2.38
CA MET A 59 -18.46 -21.45 1.10
C MET A 59 -17.72 -22.79 1.03
N LEU A 60 -16.92 -23.13 2.05
CA LEU A 60 -16.25 -24.43 2.10
C LEU A 60 -17.23 -25.60 2.20
N MET A 61 -18.33 -25.46 2.95
CA MET A 61 -19.37 -26.50 3.01
C MET A 61 -19.99 -26.77 1.63
N ARG A 62 -20.19 -25.74 0.79
CA ARG A 62 -20.65 -25.95 -0.59
C ARG A 62 -19.60 -26.68 -1.43
N LEU A 63 -18.32 -26.38 -1.24
CA LEU A 63 -17.23 -27.01 -1.97
C LEU A 63 -16.99 -28.46 -1.52
N GLN A 64 -17.20 -28.76 -0.24
CA GLN A 64 -17.10 -30.11 0.31
C GLN A 64 -18.10 -31.08 -0.35
N ARG A 65 -19.25 -30.59 -0.83
CA ARG A 65 -20.19 -31.41 -1.63
C ARG A 65 -19.58 -31.92 -2.94
N LYS A 66 -18.64 -31.16 -3.52
CA LYS A 66 -17.90 -31.54 -4.74
C LYS A 66 -16.57 -32.22 -4.43
N HIS A 67 -16.01 -31.97 -3.24
CA HIS A 67 -14.75 -32.53 -2.75
C HIS A 67 -14.97 -33.14 -1.36
N PRO A 68 -15.53 -34.36 -1.25
CA PRO A 68 -15.95 -34.94 0.03
C PRO A 68 -14.81 -35.14 1.04
N GLU A 69 -13.58 -35.30 0.56
CA GLU A 69 -12.37 -35.47 1.37
C GLU A 69 -11.81 -34.14 1.91
N LEU A 70 -12.41 -33.00 1.55
CA LEU A 70 -12.01 -31.69 2.05
C LEU A 70 -12.30 -31.61 3.56
N ALA A 71 -11.26 -31.42 4.35
CA ALA A 71 -11.34 -31.19 5.79
C ALA A 71 -10.58 -29.91 6.17
N TRP A 72 -11.00 -29.25 7.24
CA TRP A 72 -10.35 -28.04 7.74
C TRP A 72 -10.47 -27.91 9.25
N SER A 73 -9.52 -27.18 9.83
CA SER A 73 -9.55 -26.70 11.21
C SER A 73 -10.25 -25.35 11.26
N ALA A 74 -11.30 -25.25 12.07
CA ALA A 74 -12.05 -24.02 12.26
C ALA A 74 -11.60 -23.35 13.56
N LEU A 75 -10.97 -22.18 13.45
CA LEU A 75 -10.38 -21.46 14.58
C LEU A 75 -11.33 -20.38 15.08
N ASP A 76 -11.59 -20.38 16.39
CA ASP A 76 -12.46 -19.38 17.02
C ASP A 76 -11.63 -18.33 17.78
N ASN A 77 -12.09 -17.08 17.79
CA ASN A 77 -11.45 -15.95 18.47
C ASN A 77 -9.97 -15.71 18.10
N VAL A 78 -9.59 -16.00 16.86
CA VAL A 78 -8.24 -15.79 16.32
C VAL A 78 -8.22 -14.60 15.35
N TRP A 79 -7.22 -13.74 15.47
CA TRP A 79 -7.00 -12.62 14.54
C TRP A 79 -6.32 -13.10 13.25
N PRO A 80 -6.53 -12.44 12.09
CA PRO A 80 -5.88 -12.80 10.83
C PRO A 80 -4.34 -12.92 10.94
N GLU A 81 -3.70 -12.04 11.71
CA GLU A 81 -2.27 -12.04 12.00
C GLU A 81 -1.82 -13.33 12.66
N GLU A 82 -2.60 -13.84 13.62
CA GLU A 82 -2.27 -15.05 14.33
C GLU A 82 -2.45 -16.28 13.42
N LEU A 83 -3.50 -16.31 12.58
CA LEU A 83 -3.67 -17.36 11.57
C LEU A 83 -2.46 -17.41 10.62
N LEU A 84 -2.01 -16.26 10.13
CA LEU A 84 -0.86 -16.16 9.22
C LEU A 84 0.46 -16.53 9.91
N ALA A 85 0.65 -16.13 11.17
CA ALA A 85 1.80 -16.54 11.97
C ALA A 85 1.83 -18.07 12.20
N GLN A 86 0.68 -18.70 12.45
CA GLN A 86 0.55 -20.16 12.58
C GLN A 86 0.83 -20.87 11.25
N LEU A 87 0.38 -20.32 10.11
CA LEU A 87 0.71 -20.83 8.78
C LEU A 87 2.22 -20.76 8.53
N ARG A 88 2.85 -19.61 8.79
CA ARG A 88 4.30 -19.42 8.68
C ARG A 88 5.08 -20.42 9.53
N ALA A 89 4.62 -20.68 10.75
CA ALA A 89 5.26 -21.58 11.71
C ALA A 89 5.12 -23.08 11.37
N GLY A 90 4.47 -23.45 10.26
CA GLY A 90 4.34 -24.87 9.90
C GLY A 90 3.12 -25.57 10.49
N LYS A 91 2.25 -24.88 11.24
CA LYS A 91 1.11 -25.51 11.93
C LYS A 91 0.01 -25.97 10.97
N TYR A 92 -0.20 -25.21 9.91
CA TYR A 92 -1.14 -25.51 8.81
C TYR A 92 -0.39 -25.54 7.50
N ASP A 93 -0.87 -26.29 6.52
CA ASP A 93 -0.25 -26.35 5.18
C ASP A 93 -0.83 -25.29 4.24
N ALA A 94 -2.08 -24.88 4.51
CA ALA A 94 -2.75 -23.79 3.83
C ALA A 94 -3.81 -23.16 4.75
N VAL A 95 -4.20 -21.92 4.48
CA VAL A 95 -5.30 -21.25 5.18
C VAL A 95 -6.25 -20.58 4.20
N VAL A 96 -7.52 -20.48 4.60
CA VAL A 96 -8.55 -19.69 3.91
C VAL A 96 -8.69 -18.33 4.60
N ILE A 97 -8.53 -17.25 3.84
CA ILE A 97 -8.53 -15.88 4.37
C ILE A 97 -9.03 -14.88 3.30
N ASN A 98 -9.72 -13.80 3.69
CA ASN A 98 -10.10 -12.76 2.73
C ASN A 98 -8.88 -12.01 2.21
N GLY A 99 -8.95 -11.53 0.96
CA GLY A 99 -7.97 -10.62 0.41
C GLY A 99 -7.85 -9.32 1.20
N MET A 100 -8.95 -8.79 1.73
CA MET A 100 -8.92 -7.59 2.57
C MET A 100 -8.13 -7.78 3.88
N ASP A 101 -7.99 -9.02 4.35
CA ASP A 101 -7.24 -9.36 5.56
C ASP A 101 -5.78 -9.73 5.21
N PHE A 102 -5.55 -10.50 4.14
CA PHE A 102 -4.21 -10.94 3.75
C PHE A 102 -3.40 -9.91 2.95
N ASP A 103 -4.02 -9.26 1.96
CA ASP A 103 -3.29 -8.44 0.99
C ASP A 103 -2.53 -7.27 1.62
N PRO A 104 -3.11 -6.50 2.57
CA PRO A 104 -2.37 -5.45 3.28
C PRO A 104 -1.21 -5.98 4.12
N MET A 105 -1.27 -7.26 4.50
CA MET A 105 -0.29 -7.88 5.38
C MET A 105 0.82 -8.63 4.64
N ARG A 106 0.68 -8.83 3.32
CA ARG A 106 1.59 -9.62 2.50
C ARG A 106 3.05 -9.20 2.65
N ASN A 107 3.30 -7.90 2.72
CA ASN A 107 4.65 -7.33 2.88
C ASN A 107 5.32 -7.72 4.22
N PHE A 108 4.55 -8.17 5.21
CA PHE A 108 5.04 -8.65 6.52
C PHE A 108 5.23 -10.17 6.57
N TYR A 109 4.77 -10.87 5.55
CA TYR A 109 4.84 -12.33 5.43
C TYR A 109 5.36 -12.72 4.02
N PRO A 110 6.58 -12.30 3.62
CA PRO A 110 7.11 -12.53 2.27
C PRO A 110 7.26 -14.02 1.89
N GLU A 111 7.31 -14.90 2.89
CA GLU A 111 7.32 -16.35 2.75
C GLU A 111 5.93 -16.97 2.52
N LEU A 112 4.85 -16.19 2.64
CA LEU A 112 3.48 -16.63 2.37
C LEU A 112 3.03 -16.14 1.00
N ALA A 113 2.34 -16.99 0.26
CA ALA A 113 1.85 -16.69 -1.08
C ALA A 113 0.40 -17.12 -1.27
N VAL A 114 -0.32 -16.40 -2.14
CA VAL A 114 -1.63 -16.86 -2.62
C VAL A 114 -1.41 -17.99 -3.60
N ALA A 115 -2.05 -19.13 -3.35
CA ALA A 115 -2.07 -20.26 -4.27
C ALA A 115 -3.12 -20.05 -5.37
N PHE A 116 -4.36 -19.78 -4.99
CA PHE A 116 -5.48 -19.46 -5.87
C PHE A 116 -6.64 -18.83 -5.08
N ASP A 117 -7.60 -18.25 -5.81
CA ASP A 117 -8.83 -17.68 -5.26
C ASP A 117 -9.97 -18.71 -5.26
N ILE A 118 -10.75 -18.75 -4.18
CA ILE A 118 -11.84 -19.69 -4.00
C ILE A 118 -13.16 -19.07 -4.49
N GLY A 119 -13.68 -19.58 -5.61
CA GLY A 119 -15.01 -19.24 -6.10
C GLY A 119 -15.18 -17.73 -6.39
N ASP A 120 -16.36 -17.20 -6.10
CA ASP A 120 -16.67 -15.78 -6.27
C ASP A 120 -16.15 -14.94 -5.10
N THR A 121 -16.03 -13.63 -5.33
CA THR A 121 -15.68 -12.64 -4.32
C THR A 121 -16.73 -12.56 -3.19
N GLN A 122 -16.27 -12.18 -1.99
CA GLN A 122 -17.15 -11.81 -0.89
C GLN A 122 -17.52 -10.33 -0.94
N LYS A 123 -18.80 -10.05 -0.79
CA LYS A 123 -19.33 -8.69 -0.66
C LYS A 123 -19.13 -8.19 0.77
N ILE A 124 -18.48 -7.05 0.92
CA ILE A 124 -18.32 -6.37 2.21
C ILE A 124 -19.43 -5.34 2.36
N VAL A 125 -20.11 -5.36 3.50
CA VAL A 125 -21.24 -4.49 3.84
C VAL A 125 -21.06 -3.94 5.25
N TRP A 126 -21.77 -2.86 5.58
CA TRP A 126 -21.99 -2.52 6.98
C TRP A 126 -23.09 -3.39 7.58
N ALA A 127 -22.83 -3.95 8.76
CA ALA A 127 -23.80 -4.67 9.55
C ALA A 127 -24.58 -3.71 10.46
N LEU A 128 -25.91 -3.81 10.46
CA LEU A 128 -26.79 -3.01 11.26
C LEU A 128 -27.58 -3.89 12.25
N PRO A 129 -27.86 -3.41 13.48
CA PRO A 129 -28.74 -4.10 14.41
C PRO A 129 -30.13 -4.37 13.80
N THR A 130 -30.78 -5.45 14.23
CA THR A 130 -32.12 -5.86 13.75
C THR A 130 -33.20 -4.80 13.98
N HIS A 131 -33.05 -3.96 15.00
CA HIS A 131 -33.97 -2.87 15.32
C HIS A 131 -33.66 -1.55 14.57
N SER A 132 -32.79 -1.58 13.56
CA SER A 132 -32.43 -0.37 12.80
C SER A 132 -33.61 0.19 12.01
N SER A 133 -33.93 1.46 12.24
CA SER A 133 -35.08 2.13 11.61
C SER A 133 -34.97 2.16 10.08
N GLN A 134 -36.12 2.16 9.40
CA GLN A 134 -36.15 2.32 7.94
C GLN A 134 -35.51 3.65 7.50
N VAL A 135 -35.66 4.70 8.30
CA VAL A 135 -35.05 6.02 8.06
C VAL A 135 -33.53 5.92 8.00
N LEU A 136 -32.89 5.25 8.98
CA LEU A 136 -31.45 5.04 8.99
C LEU A 136 -30.99 4.20 7.79
N ARG A 137 -31.72 3.13 7.47
CA ARG A 137 -31.39 2.26 6.32
C ARG A 137 -31.47 3.02 4.98
N ASN A 138 -32.47 3.87 4.81
CA ASN A 138 -32.61 4.72 3.61
C ASN A 138 -31.52 5.80 3.54
N ALA A 139 -31.18 6.42 4.67
CA ALA A 139 -30.09 7.38 4.74
C ALA A 139 -28.75 6.72 4.37
N LEU A 140 -28.48 5.53 4.90
CA LEU A 140 -27.29 4.75 4.57
C LEU A 140 -27.24 4.37 3.09
N ALA A 141 -28.35 3.89 2.52
CA ALA A 141 -28.42 3.56 1.10
C ALA A 141 -28.04 4.75 0.21
N ARG A 142 -28.62 5.92 0.48
CA ARG A 142 -28.31 7.17 -0.24
C ARG A 142 -26.86 7.59 -0.05
N PHE A 143 -26.33 7.48 1.18
CA PHE A 143 -24.93 7.81 1.46
C PHE A 143 -23.96 6.93 0.66
N ILE A 144 -24.17 5.62 0.63
CA ILE A 144 -23.30 4.70 -0.14
C ILE A 144 -23.46 4.91 -1.64
N GLU A 145 -24.68 5.16 -2.13
CA GLU A 145 -24.90 5.48 -3.55
C GLU A 145 -24.15 6.75 -3.95
N GLN A 146 -24.25 7.82 -3.16
CA GLN A 146 -23.53 9.06 -3.40
C GLN A 146 -22.01 8.85 -3.34
N SER A 147 -21.53 8.14 -2.32
CA SER A 147 -20.10 7.83 -2.13
C SER A 147 -19.51 6.95 -3.24
N ARG A 148 -20.36 6.20 -3.96
CA ARG A 148 -19.96 5.48 -5.17
C ARG A 148 -19.90 6.40 -6.37
N LYS A 149 -20.91 7.26 -6.55
CA LYS A 149 -20.99 8.21 -7.68
C LYS A 149 -19.87 9.24 -7.64
N ASP A 150 -19.50 9.73 -6.46
CA ASP A 150 -18.42 10.71 -6.29
C ASP A 150 -17.02 10.08 -6.15
N GLY A 151 -16.91 8.75 -6.21
CA GLY A 151 -15.66 8.03 -6.16
C GLY A 151 -15.05 7.88 -4.76
N THR A 152 -15.72 8.31 -3.68
CA THR A 152 -15.22 8.17 -2.30
C THR A 152 -14.88 6.73 -1.94
N ILE A 153 -15.75 5.77 -2.28
CA ILE A 153 -15.49 4.34 -2.04
C ILE A 153 -14.27 3.85 -2.82
N LYS A 154 -14.13 4.25 -4.10
CA LYS A 154 -12.97 3.92 -4.93
C LYS A 154 -11.68 4.44 -4.31
N ARG A 155 -11.66 5.71 -3.87
CA ARG A 155 -10.49 6.34 -3.24
C ARG A 155 -10.12 5.67 -1.92
N ILE A 156 -11.09 5.35 -1.07
CA ILE A 156 -10.84 4.62 0.18
C ILE A 156 -10.26 3.23 -0.11
N TYR A 157 -10.88 2.49 -1.02
CA TYR A 157 -10.39 1.16 -1.40
C TYR A 157 -8.97 1.23 -1.95
N GLU A 158 -8.71 2.16 -2.85
CA GLU A 158 -7.38 2.38 -3.44
C GLU A 158 -6.33 2.74 -2.38
N ARG A 159 -6.69 3.58 -1.41
CA ARG A 159 -5.78 4.00 -0.35
C ARG A 159 -5.28 2.83 0.49
N TYR A 160 -6.15 1.87 0.81
CA TYR A 160 -5.84 0.78 1.74
C TYR A 160 -5.48 -0.55 1.06
N PHE A 161 -5.99 -0.80 -0.15
CA PHE A 161 -5.91 -2.11 -0.81
C PHE A 161 -5.37 -2.04 -2.25
N GLY A 162 -5.20 -0.85 -2.82
CA GLY A 162 -4.89 -0.69 -4.25
C GLY A 162 -3.44 -0.98 -4.64
N HIS A 163 -2.49 -0.71 -3.74
CA HIS A 163 -1.05 -0.78 -4.02
C HIS A 163 -0.37 -2.03 -3.47
N VAL A 164 -1.00 -2.75 -2.55
CA VAL A 164 -0.40 -3.81 -1.70
C VAL A 164 0.04 -5.09 -2.45
N LYS A 165 -0.28 -5.22 -3.74
CA LYS A 165 0.08 -6.38 -4.58
C LYS A 165 1.26 -6.12 -5.54
N ARG A 166 1.93 -4.97 -5.42
CA ARG A 166 2.90 -4.51 -6.42
C ARG A 166 4.32 -5.05 -6.24
N LEU A 167 4.74 -5.25 -5.00
CA LEU A 167 6.06 -5.82 -4.71
C LEU A 167 5.99 -7.34 -4.74
N ASP A 168 7.02 -7.96 -5.31
CA ASP A 168 7.22 -9.40 -5.17
C ASP A 168 8.01 -9.74 -3.89
N SER A 169 8.14 -11.04 -3.57
CA SER A 169 8.89 -11.48 -2.40
C SER A 169 10.36 -11.08 -2.43
N THR A 170 10.97 -10.96 -3.61
CA THR A 170 12.37 -10.55 -3.78
C THR A 170 12.56 -9.08 -3.41
N ASP A 171 11.64 -8.22 -3.85
CA ASP A 171 11.63 -6.79 -3.51
C ASP A 171 11.51 -6.59 -2.00
N ILE A 172 10.56 -7.30 -1.38
CA ILE A 172 10.30 -7.23 0.07
C ILE A 172 11.53 -7.71 0.85
N LEU A 173 12.08 -8.88 0.52
CA LEU A 173 13.28 -9.39 1.19
C LEU A 173 14.48 -8.45 0.99
N GLY A 174 14.58 -7.84 -0.19
CA GLY A 174 15.62 -6.86 -0.52
C GLY A 174 15.60 -5.65 0.40
N ILE A 175 14.43 -5.07 0.69
CA ILE A 175 14.33 -3.91 1.58
C ILE A 175 14.54 -4.32 3.04
N LEU A 176 13.99 -5.45 3.47
CA LEU A 176 14.16 -5.95 4.84
C LEU A 176 15.64 -6.18 5.19
N GLN A 177 16.40 -6.75 4.25
CA GLN A 177 17.84 -6.95 4.39
C GLN A 177 18.58 -5.61 4.44
N ARG A 178 18.41 -4.76 3.41
CA ARG A 178 19.15 -3.49 3.30
C ARG A 178 18.78 -2.50 4.40
N ARG A 179 17.57 -2.58 4.96
CA ARG A 179 17.13 -1.75 6.07
C ARG A 179 18.04 -1.95 7.27
N ARG A 180 18.41 -3.20 7.57
CA ARG A 180 19.32 -3.51 8.67
C ARG A 180 20.76 -3.10 8.36
N GLN A 181 21.16 -3.15 7.09
CA GLN A 181 22.56 -2.97 6.67
C GLN A 181 22.94 -1.52 6.35
N ARG A 182 22.03 -0.72 5.76
CA ARG A 182 22.34 0.60 5.17
C ARG A 182 21.58 1.74 5.83
N LEU A 183 20.33 1.53 6.22
CA LEU A 183 19.51 2.60 6.79
C LEU A 183 20.09 3.22 8.09
N PRO A 184 20.75 2.47 8.99
CA PRO A 184 21.25 3.05 10.25
C PRO A 184 22.20 4.22 10.05
N GLU A 185 23.14 4.11 9.10
CA GLU A 185 24.13 5.17 8.81
C GLU A 185 23.49 6.41 8.17
N LEU A 186 22.37 6.22 7.47
CA LEU A 186 21.65 7.28 6.75
C LEU A 186 20.54 7.93 7.58
N ARG A 187 20.14 7.29 8.68
CA ARG A 187 18.94 7.66 9.47
C ARG A 187 18.98 9.11 9.91
N GLN A 188 20.12 9.58 10.42
CA GLN A 188 20.29 10.97 10.86
C GLN A 188 19.98 11.99 9.74
N HIS A 189 20.31 11.68 8.49
CA HIS A 189 20.07 12.58 7.36
C HIS A 189 18.59 12.60 6.96
N PHE A 190 17.91 11.45 7.04
CA PHE A 190 16.45 11.41 6.84
C PHE A 190 15.70 12.11 7.96
N HIS A 191 16.13 11.94 9.21
CA HIS A 191 15.57 12.66 10.36
C HIS A 191 15.73 14.18 10.23
N GLU A 192 16.89 14.65 9.77
CA GLU A 192 17.10 16.07 9.49
C GLU A 192 16.12 16.60 8.42
N ALA A 193 15.92 15.81 7.37
CA ALA A 193 14.99 16.14 6.29
C ALA A 193 13.50 16.04 6.70
N GLN A 194 13.19 15.47 7.88
CA GLN A 194 11.81 15.25 8.34
C GLN A 194 10.99 16.53 8.42
N THR A 195 11.65 17.66 8.71
CA THR A 195 11.01 18.98 8.79
C THR A 195 10.24 19.36 7.54
N LEU A 196 10.52 18.71 6.40
CA LEU A 196 9.84 18.93 5.13
C LEU A 196 8.84 17.82 4.79
N ILE A 197 9.23 16.56 4.99
CA ILE A 197 8.50 15.36 4.58
C ILE A 197 8.81 14.24 5.58
N ASP A 198 7.84 13.40 5.96
CA ASP A 198 8.07 12.23 6.83
C ASP A 198 9.34 11.46 6.42
N TRP A 199 10.23 11.23 7.38
CA TRP A 199 11.53 10.65 7.12
C TRP A 199 11.45 9.24 6.51
N ARG A 200 10.42 8.47 6.85
CA ARG A 200 10.19 7.11 6.34
C ARG A 200 9.74 7.16 4.89
N LEU A 201 8.99 8.19 4.49
CA LEU A 201 8.65 8.42 3.08
C LEU A 201 9.90 8.80 2.28
N LEU A 202 10.75 9.68 2.81
CA LEU A 202 12.03 10.02 2.17
C LEU A 202 12.95 8.80 2.05
N ALA A 203 13.01 7.96 3.09
CA ALA A 203 13.74 6.71 3.06
C ALA A 203 13.18 5.73 2.02
N ALA A 204 11.84 5.63 1.89
CA ALA A 204 11.21 4.83 0.84
C ALA A 204 11.58 5.30 -0.57
N ILE A 205 11.63 6.62 -0.81
CA ILE A 205 12.07 7.20 -2.07
C ILE A 205 13.54 6.85 -2.33
N GLY A 206 14.43 7.08 -1.36
CA GLY A 206 15.85 6.74 -1.50
C GLY A 206 16.10 5.24 -1.73
N TYR A 207 15.22 4.38 -1.21
CA TYR A 207 15.27 2.95 -1.48
C TYR A 207 14.87 2.63 -2.92
N GLN A 208 13.75 3.19 -3.40
CA GLN A 208 13.30 3.00 -4.78
C GLN A 208 14.32 3.54 -5.80
N GLU A 209 14.99 4.65 -5.49
CA GLU A 209 15.95 5.32 -6.38
C GLU A 209 17.29 4.60 -6.46
N SER A 210 17.90 4.25 -5.32
CA SER A 210 19.28 3.76 -5.28
C SER A 210 19.49 2.54 -4.39
N GLN A 211 18.41 2.00 -3.79
CA GLN A 211 18.50 1.02 -2.71
C GLN A 211 19.41 1.51 -1.57
N TRP A 212 19.34 2.83 -1.28
CA TRP A 212 20.20 3.52 -0.32
C TRP A 212 21.69 3.49 -0.65
N ASN A 213 22.06 3.51 -1.93
CA ASN A 213 23.45 3.64 -2.36
C ASN A 213 23.79 5.10 -2.67
N ALA A 214 24.56 5.75 -1.79
CA ALA A 214 25.01 7.13 -1.98
C ALA A 214 25.87 7.34 -3.24
N PHE A 215 26.51 6.27 -3.75
CA PHE A 215 27.38 6.32 -4.92
C PHE A 215 26.70 5.83 -6.21
N ALA A 216 25.37 5.68 -6.21
CA ALA A 216 24.64 5.25 -7.38
C ALA A 216 24.82 6.24 -8.56
N THR A 217 24.99 5.69 -9.76
CA THR A 217 25.11 6.46 -11.00
C THR A 217 24.33 5.78 -12.12
N SER A 218 23.84 6.56 -13.07
CA SER A 218 23.08 6.09 -14.25
C SER A 218 23.68 6.64 -15.54
N PRO A 219 23.55 5.91 -16.67
CA PRO A 219 23.85 6.43 -18.01
C PRO A 219 23.07 7.71 -18.36
N THR A 220 21.89 7.93 -17.75
CA THR A 220 21.05 9.11 -17.98
C THR A 220 21.51 10.35 -17.20
N GLY A 221 22.62 10.27 -16.45
CA GLY A 221 23.23 11.41 -15.77
C GLY A 221 22.70 11.73 -14.37
N VAL A 222 21.68 11.02 -13.90
CA VAL A 222 21.23 11.04 -12.48
C VAL A 222 22.24 10.33 -11.57
N ARG A 223 22.45 10.85 -10.36
CA ARG A 223 23.45 10.35 -9.40
C ARG A 223 23.00 10.52 -7.96
N GLY A 224 23.60 9.73 -7.08
CA GLY A 224 23.45 9.87 -5.64
C GLY A 224 22.29 9.05 -5.07
N LEU A 225 22.12 9.15 -3.76
CA LEU A 225 21.12 8.37 -3.03
C LEU A 225 19.69 8.62 -3.53
N MET A 226 19.36 9.87 -3.82
CA MET A 226 18.04 10.30 -4.32
C MET A 226 18.01 10.45 -5.85
N MET A 227 19.05 9.98 -6.56
CA MET A 227 19.12 9.95 -8.03
C MET A 227 18.72 11.27 -8.73
N LEU A 228 19.31 12.37 -8.28
CA LEU A 228 19.00 13.71 -8.79
C LEU A 228 19.80 14.02 -10.07
N THR A 229 19.16 14.73 -11.01
CA THR A 229 19.83 15.27 -12.20
C THR A 229 20.80 16.41 -11.81
N GLY A 230 21.66 16.84 -12.74
CA GLY A 230 22.50 18.03 -12.53
C GLY A 230 21.66 19.30 -12.32
N GLU A 231 20.70 19.55 -13.21
CA GLU A 231 19.79 20.70 -13.12
C GLU A 231 19.01 20.72 -11.80
N THR A 232 18.48 19.58 -11.37
CA THR A 232 17.78 19.49 -10.08
C THR A 232 18.73 19.74 -8.92
N ALA A 233 19.97 19.22 -8.96
CA ALA A 233 20.96 19.47 -7.92
C ALA A 233 21.30 20.95 -7.80
N ASP A 234 21.54 21.62 -8.92
CA ASP A 234 21.84 23.06 -8.96
C ASP A 234 20.68 23.87 -8.37
N ARG A 235 19.45 23.57 -8.79
CA ARG A 235 18.24 24.23 -8.29
C ARG A 235 18.03 24.01 -6.79
N MET A 236 18.41 22.85 -6.28
CA MET A 236 18.27 22.48 -4.86
C MET A 236 19.50 22.85 -4.02
N GLY A 237 20.50 23.53 -4.59
CA GLY A 237 21.72 23.96 -3.89
C GLY A 237 22.62 22.80 -3.44
N ILE A 238 22.69 21.73 -4.22
CA ILE A 238 23.51 20.54 -3.96
C ILE A 238 24.84 20.70 -4.69
N THR A 239 25.95 20.75 -3.94
CA THR A 239 27.30 20.86 -4.51
C THR A 239 27.92 19.50 -4.78
N ASP A 240 27.54 18.47 -4.03
CA ASP A 240 27.96 17.09 -4.24
C ASP A 240 26.77 16.14 -4.14
N ARG A 241 26.37 15.56 -5.29
CA ARG A 241 25.28 14.58 -5.37
C ARG A 241 25.63 13.23 -4.73
N LEU A 242 26.91 12.89 -4.60
CA LEU A 242 27.36 11.64 -3.99
C LEU A 242 27.46 11.74 -2.46
N ASN A 243 27.36 12.96 -1.91
CA ASN A 243 27.19 13.17 -0.48
C ASN A 243 25.77 12.78 -0.05
N ALA A 244 25.64 11.74 0.78
CA ALA A 244 24.35 11.20 1.19
C ALA A 244 23.43 12.24 1.84
N ARG A 245 23.97 13.06 2.75
CA ARG A 245 23.21 14.13 3.44
C ARG A 245 22.67 15.15 2.46
N GLN A 246 23.53 15.67 1.57
CA GLN A 246 23.09 16.66 0.57
C GLN A 246 22.06 16.06 -0.40
N SER A 247 22.28 14.83 -0.85
CA SER A 247 21.35 14.11 -1.73
C SER A 247 19.96 13.97 -1.10
N ILE A 248 19.89 13.51 0.16
CA ILE A 248 18.65 13.34 0.92
C ILE A 248 17.91 14.67 1.12
N LEU A 249 18.59 15.69 1.64
CA LEU A 249 17.99 17.00 1.89
C LEU A 249 17.52 17.67 0.59
N GLY A 250 18.31 17.55 -0.48
CA GLY A 250 17.96 18.04 -1.80
C GLY A 250 16.76 17.32 -2.40
N GLY A 251 16.69 16.00 -2.26
CA GLY A 251 15.54 15.20 -2.67
C GLY A 251 14.27 15.57 -1.92
N ALA A 252 14.37 15.83 -0.62
CA ALA A 252 13.25 16.30 0.20
C ALA A 252 12.74 17.68 -0.25
N ARG A 253 13.64 18.64 -0.48
CA ARG A 253 13.29 19.96 -1.04
C ARG A 253 12.64 19.85 -2.41
N TYR A 254 13.15 18.96 -3.26
CA TYR A 254 12.60 18.76 -4.59
C TYR A 254 11.18 18.19 -4.55
N LEU A 255 10.94 17.17 -3.71
CA LEU A 255 9.59 16.64 -3.52
C LEU A 255 8.63 17.69 -2.95
N LEU A 256 9.07 18.47 -1.96
CA LEU A 256 8.27 19.56 -1.41
C LEU A 256 7.92 20.60 -2.50
N MET A 257 8.88 20.97 -3.35
CA MET A 257 8.64 21.87 -4.47
C MET A 257 7.56 21.33 -5.43
N LEU A 258 7.61 20.03 -5.77
CA LEU A 258 6.60 19.39 -6.61
C LEU A 258 5.24 19.34 -5.94
N LYS A 259 5.19 19.04 -4.63
CA LYS A 259 3.96 19.11 -3.84
C LYS A 259 3.39 20.52 -3.84
N THR A 260 4.18 21.57 -3.64
CA THR A 260 3.71 22.96 -3.64
C THR A 260 3.23 23.42 -5.02
N ALA A 261 3.78 22.87 -6.11
CA ALA A 261 3.34 23.17 -7.47
C ALA A 261 1.97 22.56 -7.85
N LEU A 262 1.42 21.63 -7.05
CA LEU A 262 0.09 21.07 -7.24
C LEU A 262 -1.00 22.05 -6.77
N PRO A 263 -2.18 22.11 -7.43
CA PRO A 263 -3.30 22.92 -6.97
C PRO A 263 -3.69 22.66 -5.51
N ASP A 264 -4.02 23.70 -4.75
CA ASP A 264 -4.32 23.61 -3.30
C ASP A 264 -5.51 22.71 -2.97
N ARG A 265 -6.46 22.56 -3.91
CA ARG A 265 -7.61 21.66 -3.77
C ARG A 265 -7.24 20.18 -3.70
N ILE A 266 -6.02 19.81 -4.11
CA ILE A 266 -5.53 18.43 -4.03
C ILE A 266 -5.04 18.19 -2.60
N ALA A 267 -5.85 17.44 -1.85
CA ALA A 267 -5.60 17.10 -0.46
C ALA A 267 -4.63 15.91 -0.30
N GLU A 268 -4.09 15.76 0.90
CA GLU A 268 -3.40 14.53 1.31
C GLU A 268 -4.39 13.37 1.48
N PRO A 269 -3.99 12.11 1.21
CA PRO A 269 -2.65 11.69 0.80
C PRO A 269 -2.37 11.76 -0.72
N ASP A 270 -3.40 12.03 -1.53
CA ASP A 270 -3.32 12.03 -3.00
C ASP A 270 -2.27 13.03 -3.53
N ARG A 271 -2.14 14.19 -2.87
CA ARG A 271 -1.11 15.19 -3.17
C ARG A 271 0.30 14.61 -3.17
N THR A 272 0.61 13.75 -2.19
CA THR A 272 1.92 13.08 -2.12
C THR A 272 2.13 12.14 -3.31
N TRP A 273 1.14 11.31 -3.64
CA TRP A 273 1.28 10.31 -4.71
C TRP A 273 1.40 10.94 -6.10
N LEU A 274 0.65 12.02 -6.34
CA LEU A 274 0.79 12.82 -7.55
C LEU A 274 2.16 13.48 -7.65
N ALA A 275 2.69 14.00 -6.54
CA ALA A 275 4.03 14.57 -6.50
C ALA A 275 5.13 13.52 -6.74
N LEU A 276 4.96 12.27 -6.29
CA LEU A 276 5.89 11.17 -6.61
C LEU A 276 5.88 10.82 -8.11
N ALA A 277 4.71 10.80 -8.75
CA ALA A 277 4.64 10.61 -10.19
C ALA A 277 5.33 11.76 -10.94
N ALA A 278 5.16 13.00 -10.47
CA ALA A 278 5.88 14.16 -10.98
C ALA A 278 7.40 14.13 -10.68
N TYR A 279 7.83 13.50 -9.59
CA TYR A 279 9.24 13.32 -9.27
C TYR A 279 9.93 12.46 -10.34
N ASN A 280 9.25 11.40 -10.79
CA ASN A 280 9.79 10.47 -11.78
C ASN A 280 9.69 10.97 -13.23
N GLN A 281 8.55 11.55 -13.63
CA GLN A 281 8.29 11.93 -15.03
C GLN A 281 8.19 13.44 -15.25
N GLY A 282 8.37 14.26 -14.23
CA GLY A 282 8.23 15.71 -14.31
C GLY A 282 6.79 16.23 -14.19
N GLN A 283 6.66 17.47 -13.71
CA GLN A 283 5.37 18.12 -13.45
C GLN A 283 4.49 18.26 -14.70
N GLY A 284 5.09 18.52 -15.87
CA GLY A 284 4.35 18.72 -17.11
C GLY A 284 3.58 17.47 -17.55
N HIS A 285 4.25 16.31 -17.54
CA HIS A 285 3.63 15.04 -17.88
C HIS A 285 2.64 14.56 -16.82
N MET A 286 2.89 14.87 -15.54
CA MET A 286 1.90 14.63 -14.49
C MET A 286 0.61 15.44 -14.75
N GLU A 287 0.73 16.69 -15.16
CA GLU A 287 -0.44 17.51 -15.52
C GLU A 287 -1.19 16.95 -16.74
N ASP A 288 -0.47 16.44 -17.74
CA ASP A 288 -1.10 15.75 -18.86
C ASP A 288 -1.86 14.49 -18.41
N ALA A 289 -1.32 13.71 -17.45
CA ALA A 289 -2.05 12.58 -16.88
C ALA A 289 -3.35 13.01 -16.17
N ARG A 290 -3.33 14.14 -15.44
CA ARG A 290 -4.54 14.71 -14.82
C ARG A 290 -5.59 15.10 -15.87
N ARG A 291 -5.18 15.74 -16.96
CA ARG A 291 -6.07 16.06 -18.08
C ARG A 291 -6.66 14.81 -18.73
N ILE A 292 -5.84 13.76 -18.91
CA ILE A 292 -6.32 12.47 -19.43
C ILE A 292 -7.34 11.85 -18.48
N ALA A 293 -7.10 11.86 -17.16
CA ALA A 293 -8.05 11.35 -16.18
C ALA A 293 -9.40 12.07 -16.28
N GLN A 294 -9.38 13.41 -16.35
CA GLN A 294 -10.58 14.22 -16.52
C GLN A 294 -11.30 13.94 -17.84
N ALA A 295 -10.57 13.85 -18.96
CA ALA A 295 -11.14 13.51 -20.27
C ALA A 295 -11.78 12.13 -20.32
N ARG A 296 -11.36 11.22 -19.42
CA ARG A 296 -11.91 9.87 -19.26
C ARG A 296 -13.03 9.80 -18.21
N GLY A 297 -13.51 10.95 -17.72
CA GLY A 297 -14.57 11.05 -16.72
C GLY A 297 -14.14 10.77 -15.28
N GLY A 298 -12.83 10.65 -15.03
CA GLY A 298 -12.26 10.49 -13.69
C GLY A 298 -11.98 11.84 -13.01
N ASN A 299 -11.61 11.78 -11.74
CA ASN A 299 -11.25 12.96 -10.96
C ASN A 299 -9.75 13.27 -11.09
N PRO A 300 -9.35 14.42 -11.65
CA PRO A 300 -7.94 14.80 -11.84
C PRO A 300 -7.19 15.11 -10.53
N ASP A 301 -7.89 15.17 -9.39
CA ASP A 301 -7.33 15.51 -8.10
C ASP A 301 -7.17 14.27 -7.19
N ASN A 302 -7.62 13.09 -7.63
CA ASN A 302 -7.48 11.82 -6.90
C ASN A 302 -6.43 10.92 -7.58
N TRP A 303 -5.52 10.34 -6.79
CA TRP A 303 -4.52 9.39 -7.28
C TRP A 303 -5.17 8.17 -7.95
N ALA A 304 -6.27 7.66 -7.40
CA ALA A 304 -6.97 6.48 -7.93
C ALA A 304 -7.36 6.59 -9.41
N ASP A 305 -7.71 7.80 -9.87
CA ASP A 305 -8.10 8.04 -11.25
C ASP A 305 -6.90 8.47 -12.12
N VAL A 306 -6.02 9.31 -11.58
CA VAL A 306 -4.83 9.77 -12.30
C VAL A 306 -3.85 8.62 -12.58
N LYS A 307 -3.73 7.66 -11.66
CA LYS A 307 -2.85 6.51 -11.85
C LYS A 307 -3.30 5.60 -13.01
N GLU A 308 -4.61 5.50 -13.26
CA GLU A 308 -5.17 4.78 -14.41
C GLU A 308 -4.90 5.52 -15.72
N ALA A 309 -4.72 6.85 -15.67
CA ALA A 309 -4.40 7.70 -16.81
C ALA A 309 -2.92 7.67 -17.19
N LEU A 310 -2.00 7.45 -16.24
CA LEU A 310 -0.55 7.46 -16.48
C LEU A 310 -0.09 6.58 -17.66
N PRO A 311 -0.52 5.31 -17.81
CA PRO A 311 -0.11 4.46 -18.94
C PRO A 311 -0.58 4.97 -20.32
N HIS A 312 -1.50 5.94 -20.37
CA HIS A 312 -1.94 6.54 -21.62
C HIS A 312 -0.96 7.57 -22.17
N LEU A 313 -0.06 8.13 -21.34
CA LEU A 313 0.96 9.10 -21.77
C LEU A 313 1.90 8.57 -22.86
N SER A 314 2.10 7.25 -22.92
CA SER A 314 2.94 6.61 -23.94
C SER A 314 2.18 6.22 -25.21
N ARG A 315 0.85 6.36 -25.24
CA ARG A 315 0.02 6.00 -26.40
C ARG A 315 0.04 7.13 -27.43
N GLY A 316 0.33 6.79 -28.69
CA GLY A 316 0.53 7.78 -29.76
C GLY A 316 -0.64 8.75 -30.00
N THR A 317 -1.89 8.36 -29.70
CA THR A 317 -3.06 9.26 -29.80
C THR A 317 -3.05 10.35 -28.73
N TYR A 318 -2.73 9.99 -27.48
CA TYR A 318 -2.66 10.94 -26.37
C TYR A 318 -1.36 11.76 -26.44
N ALA A 319 -0.22 11.13 -26.71
CA ALA A 319 1.06 11.82 -26.82
C ALA A 319 1.05 12.96 -27.85
N LYS A 320 0.30 12.83 -28.96
CA LYS A 320 0.15 13.90 -29.96
C LYS A 320 -0.77 15.04 -29.53
N ALA A 321 -1.74 14.77 -28.67
CA ALA A 321 -2.74 15.73 -28.21
C ALA A 321 -2.31 16.50 -26.95
N MET A 322 -1.31 15.98 -26.24
CA MET A 322 -0.86 16.51 -24.95
C MET A 322 0.29 17.52 -25.11
N LYS A 323 0.33 18.51 -24.20
CA LYS A 323 1.25 19.65 -24.30
C LYS A 323 2.73 19.24 -24.24
N TYR A 324 3.04 18.24 -23.42
CA TYR A 324 4.43 17.81 -23.18
C TYR A 324 4.81 16.56 -23.98
N GLY A 325 3.88 15.98 -24.73
CA GLY A 325 4.18 14.87 -25.64
C GLY A 325 4.26 13.50 -24.96
N TYR A 326 5.07 12.62 -25.54
CA TYR A 326 5.29 11.26 -25.06
C TYR A 326 5.97 11.24 -23.69
N ALA A 327 5.48 10.41 -22.77
CA ALA A 327 6.17 10.07 -21.53
C ALA A 327 6.00 8.61 -21.15
N ARG A 328 6.94 8.09 -20.35
CA ARG A 328 6.94 6.72 -19.84
C ARG A 328 6.05 6.64 -18.60
N GLY A 329 4.77 6.95 -18.74
CA GLY A 329 3.84 7.05 -17.61
C GLY A 329 3.68 5.77 -16.79
N THR A 330 3.86 4.59 -17.40
CA THR A 330 3.90 3.31 -16.65
C THR A 330 5.05 3.26 -15.63
N GLU A 331 6.20 3.88 -15.93
CA GLU A 331 7.31 3.97 -14.99
C GLU A 331 6.95 4.87 -13.79
N ALA A 332 6.32 6.03 -14.02
CA ALA A 332 5.82 6.88 -12.93
C ALA A 332 4.80 6.16 -12.04
N LEU A 333 3.90 5.40 -12.66
CA LEU A 333 2.92 4.60 -11.94
C LEU A 333 3.62 3.59 -11.02
N HIS A 334 4.56 2.82 -11.57
CA HIS A 334 5.29 1.82 -10.79
C HIS A 334 6.14 2.47 -9.69
N PHE A 335 6.80 3.59 -10.00
CA PHE A 335 7.60 4.34 -9.04
C PHE A 335 6.78 4.78 -7.82
N ALA A 336 5.65 5.46 -8.04
CA ALA A 336 4.80 5.93 -6.95
C ALA A 336 4.20 4.76 -6.13
N GLU A 337 3.73 3.71 -6.81
CA GLU A 337 3.14 2.54 -6.13
C GLU A 337 4.17 1.74 -5.32
N ASN A 338 5.40 1.57 -5.83
CA ASN A 338 6.46 0.90 -5.08
C ASN A 338 6.85 1.70 -3.84
N ILE A 339 6.99 3.02 -3.95
CA ILE A 339 7.28 3.89 -2.80
C ILE A 339 6.18 3.81 -1.75
N ARG A 340 4.90 3.76 -2.13
CA ARG A 340 3.79 3.53 -1.18
C ARG A 340 3.99 2.23 -0.40
N ASN A 341 4.37 1.13 -1.06
CA ASN A 341 4.62 -0.15 -0.39
C ASN A 341 5.85 -0.09 0.53
N TYR A 342 6.97 0.47 0.07
CA TYR A 342 8.16 0.63 0.90
C TYR A 342 7.90 1.53 2.10
N TYR A 343 7.09 2.57 1.92
CA TYR A 343 6.67 3.45 3.00
C TYR A 343 5.83 2.71 4.04
N ASP A 344 4.85 1.89 3.64
CA ASP A 344 4.08 1.07 4.57
C ASP A 344 4.95 0.08 5.35
N ILE A 345 5.92 -0.55 4.70
CA ILE A 345 6.92 -1.42 5.35
C ILE A 345 7.69 -0.63 6.42
N LEU A 346 8.16 0.57 6.08
CA LEU A 346 8.91 1.41 7.01
C LEU A 346 8.05 1.98 8.13
N LEU A 347 6.80 2.39 7.88
CA LEU A 347 5.83 2.81 8.90
C LEU A 347 5.61 1.74 9.97
N ARG A 348 5.63 0.47 9.58
CA ARG A 348 5.44 -0.65 10.51
C ARG A 348 6.69 -0.99 11.31
N LEU A 349 7.87 -0.85 10.69
CA LEU A 349 9.13 -1.39 11.20
C LEU A 349 10.04 -0.34 11.85
N GLU A 350 9.87 0.93 11.49
CA GLU A 350 10.64 2.03 12.02
C GLU A 350 9.73 2.96 12.84
N PRO A 351 10.16 3.36 14.06
CA PRO A 351 9.38 4.26 14.89
C PRO A 351 9.26 5.64 14.25
N GLU A 352 8.25 6.38 14.67
CA GLU A 352 8.19 7.81 14.37
C GLU A 352 9.37 8.52 15.03
N TYR A 353 9.97 9.48 14.33
CA TYR A 353 11.01 10.31 14.91
C TYR A 353 10.38 11.57 15.47
N ASN A 354 10.41 11.74 16.80
CA ASN A 354 9.97 12.98 17.44
C ASN A 354 11.17 13.69 18.08
N PRO A 355 11.68 14.79 17.47
CA PRO A 355 12.85 15.49 18.00
C PRO A 355 12.61 16.13 19.37
N LEU A 356 11.36 16.36 19.79
CA LEU A 356 11.04 16.95 21.10
C LEU A 356 11.12 15.94 22.26
N ILE A 357 10.99 14.63 21.98
CA ILE A 357 11.06 13.59 23.03
C ILE A 357 12.52 13.21 23.32
N ASN A 358 13.39 13.19 22.31
CA ASN A 358 14.80 12.80 22.46
C ASN A 358 15.68 13.84 23.19
N LEU A 359 15.18 15.06 23.44
CA LEU A 359 15.88 16.05 24.27
C LEU A 359 15.78 15.72 25.77
N GLY A 360 14.71 15.04 26.20
CA GLY A 360 14.51 14.64 27.59
C GLY A 360 15.38 13.46 28.02
N ASP A 361 15.72 12.55 27.09
CA ASP A 361 16.58 11.39 27.38
C ASP A 361 18.08 11.75 27.43
N SER A 362 18.47 12.96 26.98
CA SER A 362 19.85 13.43 27.02
C SER A 362 20.22 14.24 28.28
N GLU A 363 19.25 14.63 29.11
CA GLU A 363 19.52 15.44 30.32
C GLU A 363 19.69 14.62 31.62
N GLU A 364 19.36 13.32 31.66
CA GLU A 364 19.57 12.48 32.85
C GLU A 364 21.02 11.96 33.04
N GLY A 365 21.95 12.31 32.13
CA GLY A 365 23.36 11.90 32.21
C GLY A 365 24.30 12.86 32.95
N LEU A 366 23.81 14.02 33.42
CA LEU A 366 24.66 15.09 33.98
C LEU A 366 24.10 15.65 35.30
N ALA A 367 24.17 14.85 36.36
CA ALA A 367 24.21 15.34 37.75
C ALA A 367 25.41 14.65 38.43
N VAL A 368 26.62 15.22 38.34
CA VAL A 368 27.20 16.14 39.35
C VAL A 368 27.09 15.58 40.77
N GLY A 369 28.08 14.77 41.18
CA GLY A 369 28.71 14.99 42.49
C GLY A 369 29.55 16.26 42.38
N PRO A 370 29.75 17.07 43.45
CA PRO A 370 30.25 16.60 44.75
C PRO A 370 29.59 17.26 45.98
N GLY A 371 29.83 16.70 47.17
CA GLY A 371 29.42 17.25 48.47
C GLY A 371 29.43 16.20 49.55
#